data_AF-A0A0G1RRF4-F1
#
_entry.id   AF-A0A0G1RRF4-F1
#
_cell.length_a   1.000
_cell.length_b   1.000
_cell.length_c   1.000
_cell.angle_alpha   90.00
_cell.angle_beta   90.00
_cell.angle_gamma   90.00
#
_symmetry.space_group_name_H-M   'P 1'
#
loop_
_entity.id
_entity.type
_entity.pdbx_description
1 polymer ?
#
loop_
_entity_poly.entity_id
_entity_poly.type
_entity_poly.pdbx_seq_one_letter_code
_entity_poly.pdbx_strand_id
1 'polypeptide(L)' 'FKGFLRKCVEALQKLPDRGILAGMGELLDDKQKTWVKVNLRKDTIFLLKLKLAP' A
#
# COMPACT_ATOMS: atom_id res chain seq x y z
N PHE A 1 -11.19 -16.55 2.29
CA PHE A 1 -10.28 -15.38 2.33
C PHE A 1 -9.76 -14.91 0.95
N LYS A 2 -9.49 -15.77 -0.05
CA LYS A 2 -8.94 -15.34 -1.36
C LYS A 2 -9.74 -14.22 -2.05
N GLY A 3 -11.07 -14.27 -2.03
CA GLY A 3 -11.92 -13.20 -2.60
C GLY A 3 -11.75 -11.84 -1.91
N PHE A 4 -11.56 -11.82 -0.59
CA PHE A 4 -11.31 -10.59 0.16
C PHE A 4 -9.95 -9.98 -0.22
N LEU A 5 -8.89 -10.79 -0.29
CA LEU A 5 -7.56 -10.32 -0.68
C LEU A 5 -7.54 -9.74 -2.10
N ARG A 6 -8.30 -10.31 -3.05
CA ARG A 6 -8.45 -9.73 -4.40
C ARG A 6 -9.10 -8.35 -4.36
N LYS A 7 -10.18 -8.19 -3.58
CA LYS A 7 -10.81 -6.87 -3.38
C LYS A 7 -9.85 -5.84 -2.79
N CYS A 8 -9.00 -6.24 -1.84
CA CYS A 8 -7.96 -5.36 -1.29
C CYS A 8 -6.94 -4.93 -2.35
N VAL A 9 -6.47 -5.87 -3.19
CA VAL A 9 -5.53 -5.56 -4.30
C VAL A 9 -6.16 -4.57 -5.28
N GLU A 10 -7.40 -4.82 -5.71
CA GLU A 10 -8.13 -3.94 -6.63
C GLU A 10 -8.34 -2.53 -6.05
N ALA A 11 -8.69 -2.44 -4.76
CA ALA A 11 -8.83 -1.17 -4.07
C ALA A 11 -7.51 -0.40 -4.01
N LEU A 12 -6.42 -1.07 -3.65
CA LEU A 12 -5.09 -0.45 -3.58
C LEU A 12 -4.58 0.01 -4.96
N GLN A 13 -4.87 -0.72 -6.04
CA GLN A 13 -4.47 -0.31 -7.40
C GLN A 13 -5.15 0.99 -7.86
N LYS A 14 -6.35 1.27 -7.36
CA LYS A 14 -7.13 2.48 -7.70
C LYS A 14 -6.87 3.63 -6.74
N LEU A 15 -6.18 3.39 -5.62
CA LEU A 15 -5.92 4.41 -4.62
C LEU A 15 -4.91 5.42 -5.17
N PRO A 16 -5.23 6.73 -5.22
CA PRO A 16 -4.27 7.75 -5.61
C PRO A 16 -3.15 7.87 -4.59
N ASP A 17 -1.94 8.23 -5.03
CA ASP A 17 -0.80 8.47 -4.10
C ASP A 17 -1.00 9.73 -3.27
N ARG A 18 -1.88 10.63 -3.73
CA ARG A 18 -2.27 11.82 -2.98
C ARG A 18 -2.99 11.40 -1.70
N GLY A 19 -2.39 11.73 -0.56
CA GLY A 19 -2.95 11.45 0.75
C GLY A 19 -2.44 10.17 1.42
N ILE A 20 -1.47 9.46 0.84
CA ILE A 20 -0.89 8.25 1.48
C ILE A 20 -0.22 8.53 2.84
N LEU A 21 0.09 9.81 3.13
CA LEU A 21 0.63 10.30 4.41
C LEU A 21 -0.38 11.10 5.23
N ALA A 22 -1.65 11.19 4.81
CA ALA A 22 -2.65 11.96 5.54
C ALA A 22 -2.78 11.43 6.98
N GLY A 23 -2.55 12.30 7.97
CA GLY A 23 -2.55 11.96 9.39
C GLY A 23 -1.32 11.21 9.91
N MET A 24 -0.54 10.54 9.04
CA MET A 24 0.66 9.79 9.45
C MET A 24 1.98 10.52 9.21
N GLY A 25 1.98 11.58 8.40
CA GLY A 25 3.21 12.29 8.04
C GLY A 25 3.98 12.84 9.23
N GLU A 26 3.30 13.20 10.32
CA GLU A 26 3.92 13.74 11.54
C GLU A 26 4.67 12.66 12.35
N LEU A 27 4.33 11.39 12.16
CA LEU A 27 4.92 10.25 12.87
C LEU A 27 6.17 9.70 12.17
N LEU A 28 6.52 10.23 11.00
CA LEU A 28 7.55 9.68 10.12
C LEU A 28 8.68 10.68 9.91
N ASP A 29 9.91 10.17 9.87
CA ASP A 29 11.06 10.94 9.41
C ASP A 29 11.03 11.14 7.88
N ASP A 30 11.91 12.00 7.37
CA ASP A 30 11.88 12.38 5.94
C ASP A 30 12.28 11.22 5.01
N LYS A 31 13.12 10.29 5.48
CA LYS A 31 13.48 9.09 4.72
C LYS A 31 12.29 8.15 4.63
N GLN A 32 11.57 7.95 5.73
CA GLN A 32 10.35 7.15 5.80
C GLN A 32 9.25 7.75 4.94
N LYS A 33 9.01 9.06 5.01
CA LYS A 33 8.04 9.76 4.15
C LYS A 33 8.35 9.53 2.67
N THR A 34 9.63 9.63 2.30
CA THR A 34 10.09 9.39 0.92
C THR A 34 9.81 7.95 0.50
N TRP A 35 10.15 6.98 1.34
CA TRP A 35 9.90 5.58 1.07
C TRP A 35 8.40 5.27 0.94
N VAL A 36 7.56 5.79 1.84
CA VAL A 36 6.10 5.55 1.86
C VAL A 36 5.46 6.03 0.55
N LYS A 37 5.80 7.25 0.11
CA LYS A 37 5.25 7.83 -1.13
C LYS A 37 5.57 7.00 -2.38
N VAL A 38 6.64 6.22 -2.36
CA VAL A 38 7.13 5.49 -3.55
C VAL A 38 6.80 3.99 -3.51
N ASN A 39 6.89 3.37 -2.33
CA ASN A 39 6.96 1.92 -2.18
C ASN A 39 5.77 1.30 -1.44
N LEU A 40 5.21 1.96 -0.42
CA LEU A 40 4.22 1.34 0.48
C LEU A 40 3.08 0.64 -0.28
N ARG A 41 2.44 1.33 -1.23
CA ARG A 41 1.35 0.76 -2.03
C ARG A 41 1.82 -0.41 -2.91
N LYS A 42 2.99 -0.28 -3.55
CA LYS A 42 3.54 -1.30 -4.46
C LYS A 42 3.88 -2.58 -3.70
N ASP A 43 4.58 -2.43 -2.58
CA ASP A 43 5.02 -3.53 -1.74
C ASP A 43 3.83 -4.22 -1.08
N THR A 44 2.83 -3.46 -0.62
CA THR A 44 1.59 -4.03 -0.08
C THR A 44 0.85 -4.86 -1.14
N ILE A 45 0.70 -4.35 -2.37
CA ILE A 45 0.08 -5.10 -3.47
C ILE A 45 0.86 -6.38 -3.77
N PHE A 46 2.20 -6.31 -3.80
CA PHE A 46 3.06 -7.47 -4.01
C PHE A 46 2.83 -8.53 -2.93
N LEU A 47 2.84 -8.16 -1.64
CA LEU A 47 2.64 -9.07 -0.53
C LEU A 47 1.26 -9.74 -0.57
N LEU A 48 0.21 -8.98 -0.91
CA LEU A 48 -1.15 -9.53 -1.06
C LEU A 48 -1.23 -10.52 -2.23
N LYS A 49 -0.58 -10.24 -3.36
CA LYS A 49 -0.50 -11.17 -4.50
C LYS A 49 0.30 -12.42 -4.15
N LEU A 50 1.39 -12.28 -3.39
CA LEU A 50 2.18 -13.42 -2.91
C LEU A 50 1.35 -14.35 -2.03
N LYS A 51 0.48 -13.80 -1.16
CA LYS A 51 -0.48 -14.59 -0.37
C LYS A 51 -1.62 -15.23 -1.18
N LEU A 52 -1.84 -14.77 -2.42
CA LEU A 52 -2.80 -15.36 -3.36
C LEU A 52 -2.18 -16.42 -4.27
N ALA A 53 -0.85 -16.57 -4.25
CA ALA A 53 -0.16 -17.60 -5.01
C ALA A 53 -0.66 -19.01 -4.63
N PRO A 54 -0.56 -20.00 -5.55
CA PRO A 54 -1.02 -21.37 -5.32
C PRO A 54 -0.44 -22.01 -4.07
#